data_AF-A0A966L5W7-F1
#
_entry.id   AF-A0A966L5W7-F1
#
_cell.length_a   1.000
_cell.length_b   1.000
_cell.length_c   1.000
_cell.angle_alpha   90.00
_cell.angle_beta   90.00
_cell.angle_gamma   90.00
#
_symmetry.space_group_name_H-M   'P 1'
#
loop_
_entity.id
_entity.type
_entity.pdbx_description
1 polymer ?
#
loop_
_entity_poly.entity_id
_entity_poly.type
_entity_poly.pdbx_seq_one_letter_code
_entity_poly.pdbx_strand_id
1 'polypeptide(L)'
;MNDLIDKLLAWRGSGKSGDQAKKRLKLILAHDRADLSPEILNMMRQEILEVVSRYLDIDTEETELLLESDQRTTALIANFPIRRIKRRPLTEKLP
;
A
#
# COMPACT_ATOMS: atom_id res chain seq x y z
N MET A 1 -16.58 -7.19 -2.69
CA MET A 1 -15.39 -6.41 -3.13
C MET A 1 -15.55 -4.92 -2.79
N ASN A 2 -16.70 -4.31 -3.10
CA ASN A 2 -16.97 -2.91 -2.75
C ASN A 2 -16.86 -2.65 -1.23
N ASP A 3 -17.36 -3.54 -0.38
CA ASP A 3 -17.31 -3.36 1.09
C ASP A 3 -15.88 -3.22 1.65
N LEU A 4 -14.92 -3.86 1.00
CA LEU A 4 -13.50 -3.87 1.41
C LEU A 4 -12.83 -2.54 1.03
N ILE A 5 -13.18 -2.02 -0.15
CA ILE A 5 -12.80 -0.68 -0.61
C ILE A 5 -13.47 0.39 0.24
N ASP A 6 -14.75 0.21 0.59
CA ASP A 6 -15.52 1.15 1.40
C ASP A 6 -14.99 1.20 2.84
N LYS A 7 -14.60 0.07 3.44
CA LYS A 7 -13.88 0.04 4.74
C LYS A 7 -12.55 0.80 4.69
N LEU A 8 -11.79 0.65 3.61
CA LEU A 8 -10.55 1.39 3.38
C LEU A 8 -10.79 2.89 3.17
N LEU A 9 -11.88 3.26 2.50
CA LEU A 9 -12.31 4.64 2.35
C LEU A 9 -12.84 5.22 3.67
N ALA A 10 -13.47 4.41 4.52
CA ALA A 10 -13.98 4.80 5.83
C ALA A 10 -12.88 5.05 6.87
N TRP A 11 -11.75 4.31 6.79
CA TRP A 11 -10.51 4.65 7.50
C TRP A 11 -10.17 6.14 7.36
N ARG A 12 -10.48 6.77 6.21
CA ARG A 12 -10.18 8.20 5.95
C ARG A 12 -10.82 9.17 6.96
N GLY A 13 -11.78 8.75 7.77
CA GLY A 13 -12.62 9.65 8.55
C GLY A 13 -12.05 10.11 9.90
N SER A 14 -11.07 11.02 9.90
CA SER A 14 -10.94 12.15 10.86
C SER A 14 -9.52 12.74 10.87
N GLY A 15 -9.27 13.73 10.00
CA GLY A 15 -7.99 14.45 9.99
C GLY A 15 -8.16 15.81 9.30
N LYS A 16 -8.39 16.82 10.13
CA LYS A 16 -8.79 18.20 9.83
C LYS A 16 -8.06 18.84 8.65
N SER A 17 -8.84 19.56 7.84
CA SER A 17 -8.43 20.75 7.10
C SER A 17 -7.47 21.59 7.94
N GLY A 18 -6.23 21.76 7.49
CA GLY A 18 -5.19 22.48 8.22
C GLY A 18 -3.82 22.31 7.56
N ASP A 19 -3.67 22.95 6.39
CA ASP A 19 -2.41 23.38 5.75
C ASP A 19 -1.25 22.40 5.47
N GLN A 20 -1.37 21.13 5.87
CA GLN A 20 -0.39 20.08 5.58
C GLN A 20 -1.12 18.84 5.04
N ALA A 21 -1.62 18.92 3.81
CA ALA A 21 -2.12 17.74 3.12
C ALA A 21 -0.95 16.80 2.80
N LYS A 22 -0.54 15.98 3.78
CA LYS A 22 0.41 14.88 3.56
C LYS A 22 -0.14 14.02 2.42
N LYS A 23 0.54 14.00 1.27
CA LYS A 23 0.16 13.15 0.15
C LYS A 23 0.21 11.69 0.61
N ARG A 24 -0.70 10.83 0.14
CA ARG A 24 -0.74 9.41 0.52
C ARG A 24 -0.86 8.55 -0.74
N LEU A 25 -0.04 7.52 -0.86
CA LEU A 25 -0.20 6.48 -1.88
C LEU A 25 -1.10 5.38 -1.32
N LYS A 26 -2.16 5.05 -2.05
CA LYS A 26 -3.05 3.94 -1.72
C LYS A 26 -2.86 2.82 -2.74
N LEU A 27 -2.61 1.61 -2.27
CA LEU A 27 -2.47 0.43 -3.11
C LEU A 27 -3.46 -0.63 -2.61
N ILE A 28 -4.19 -1.24 -3.55
CA ILE A 28 -5.06 -2.38 -3.29
C ILE A 28 -4.69 -3.45 -4.28
N LEU A 29 -4.29 -4.61 -3.79
CA LEU A 29 -4.04 -5.81 -4.57
C LEU A 29 -5.06 -6.85 -4.15
N ALA A 30 -6.01 -7.17 -5.02
CA ALA A 30 -7.04 -8.19 -4.75
C ALA A 30 -6.85 -9.38 -5.69
N HIS A 31 -6.97 -10.58 -5.14
CA HIS A 31 -6.82 -11.83 -5.87
C HIS A 31 -7.91 -12.84 -5.44
N ASP A 32 -8.44 -13.60 -6.40
CA ASP A 32 -9.35 -14.71 -6.12
C ASP A 32 -8.60 -15.84 -5.41
N ARG A 33 -9.27 -16.59 -4.54
CA ARG A 33 -8.65 -17.49 -3.55
C ARG A 33 -7.79 -18.65 -4.08
N ALA A 34 -7.67 -18.83 -5.39
CA ALA A 34 -7.26 -20.10 -5.97
C ALA A 34 -5.78 -20.50 -5.74
N ASP A 35 -4.81 -19.58 -5.62
CA ASP A 35 -3.40 -20.02 -5.82
C ASP A 35 -2.32 -19.37 -4.93
N LEU A 36 -2.63 -18.49 -3.96
CA LEU A 36 -1.59 -17.79 -3.19
C LEU A 36 -1.53 -18.22 -1.73
N SER A 37 -0.38 -18.75 -1.32
CA SER A 37 -0.11 -19.04 0.09
C SER A 37 0.08 -17.75 0.90
N PRO A 38 -0.22 -17.75 2.22
CA PRO A 38 0.04 -16.62 3.10
C PRO A 38 1.50 -16.16 3.10
N GLU A 39 2.42 -17.10 2.86
CA GLU A 39 3.85 -16.84 2.81
C GLU A 39 4.24 -16.03 1.57
N ILE A 40 3.69 -16.39 0.40
CA ILE A 40 3.88 -15.63 -0.84
C ILE A 40 3.30 -14.20 -0.70
N LEU A 41 2.14 -14.05 -0.05
CA LEU A 41 1.55 -12.73 0.22
C LEU A 41 2.41 -11.87 1.13
N ASN A 42 3.06 -12.48 2.12
CA ASN A 42 4.02 -11.79 2.99
C ASN A 42 5.28 -11.36 2.24
N MET A 43 5.78 -12.19 1.33
CA MET A 43 6.90 -11.83 0.46
C MET A 43 6.53 -10.66 -0.44
N MET A 44 5.38 -10.70 -1.12
CA MET A 44 4.89 -9.60 -1.94
C MET A 44 4.74 -8.30 -1.14
N ARG A 45 4.24 -8.37 0.10
CA ARG A 45 4.13 -7.20 0.99
C ARG A 45 5.48 -6.52 1.19
N GLN A 46 6.54 -7.31 1.44
CA GLN A 46 7.89 -6.78 1.63
C GLN A 46 8.45 -6.18 0.35
N GLU A 47 8.31 -6.87 -0.78
CA GLU A 47 8.79 -6.37 -2.08
C GLU A 47 8.08 -5.08 -2.50
N ILE A 48 6.76 -4.98 -2.30
CA ILE A 48 5.99 -3.78 -2.56
C ILE A 48 6.49 -2.62 -1.71
N LEU A 49 6.71 -2.83 -0.41
CA LEU A 49 7.25 -1.80 0.47
C LEU A 49 8.61 -1.30 -0.02
N GLU A 50 9.48 -2.22 -0.44
CA GLU A 50 10.79 -1.88 -0.98
C GLU A 50 10.69 -1.09 -2.28
N VAL A 51 9.87 -1.55 -3.23
CA VAL A 51 9.60 -0.86 -4.51
C VAL A 51 9.10 0.56 -4.26
N VAL A 52 8.08 0.71 -3.42
CA VAL A 52 7.51 2.01 -3.07
C VAL A 52 8.58 2.91 -2.45
N SER A 53 9.39 2.37 -1.54
CA SER A 53 10.49 3.09 -0.89
C SER A 53 11.59 3.53 -1.86
N ARG A 54 11.75 2.88 -3.02
CA ARG A 54 12.70 3.34 -4.06
C ARG A 54 12.25 4.63 -4.73
N TYR A 55 10.95 4.83 -4.92
CA TYR A 55 10.39 6.00 -5.61
C TYR A 55 9.88 7.09 -4.66
N LEU A 56 9.46 6.71 -3.46
CA LEU A 56 8.84 7.58 -2.48
C LEU A 56 9.63 7.54 -1.17
N ASP A 57 9.81 8.71 -0.57
CA ASP A 57 10.21 8.83 0.83
C ASP A 57 8.91 8.72 1.65
N ILE A 58 8.72 7.55 2.24
CA ILE A 58 7.50 7.19 2.97
C ILE A 58 7.76 7.17 4.46
N ASP A 59 6.74 7.54 5.23
CA ASP A 59 6.78 7.41 6.68
C ASP A 59 6.48 5.97 7.08
N THR A 60 7.50 5.20 7.44
CA THR A 60 7.34 3.79 7.81
C THR A 60 6.59 3.61 9.13
N GLU A 61 6.60 4.61 10.02
CA GLU A 61 5.88 4.55 11.31
C GLU A 61 4.39 4.81 11.13
N GLU A 62 4.02 5.69 10.19
CA GLU A 62 2.63 5.96 9.81
C GLU A 62 2.15 5.07 8.62
N THR A 63 2.97 4.12 8.16
CA THR A 63 2.58 3.20 7.09
C THR A 63 1.67 2.11 7.62
N GLU A 64 0.53 1.94 6.97
CA GLU A 64 -0.48 0.97 7.36
C GLU A 64 -0.66 -0.05 6.23
N LEU A 65 -0.42 -1.32 6.54
CA LEU A 65 -0.52 -2.47 5.64
C LEU A 65 -1.49 -3.49 6.24
N LEU A 66 -2.54 -3.82 5.52
CA LEU A 66 -3.61 -4.72 5.96
C LEU A 66 -3.74 -5.87 4.96
N LEU A 67 -3.72 -7.10 5.44
CA LEU A 67 -4.02 -8.29 4.64
C LEU A 67 -5.37 -8.83 5.09
N GLU A 68 -6.38 -8.72 4.21
CA GLU A 68 -7.74 -9.20 4.47
C GLU A 68 -8.01 -10.41 3.58
N SER A 69 -8.43 -11.51 4.18
CA SER A 69 -8.89 -12.69 3.45
C SER A 69 -10.34 -12.95 3.86
N ASP A 70 -11.25 -12.81 2.90
CA ASP A 70 -12.64 -13.26 3.04
C ASP A 70 -12.82 -14.62 2.35
N GLN A 71 -13.99 -15.25 2.49
CA GLN A 71 -14.33 -16.58 1.98
C GLN A 71 -14.04 -16.77 0.48
N ARG A 72 -14.02 -15.67 -0.30
CA ARG A 72 -13.83 -15.70 -1.77
C ARG A 72 -12.62 -14.92 -2.29
N THR A 73 -12.04 -13.99 -1.54
CA THR A 73 -11.03 -13.06 -2.06
C THR A 73 -9.99 -12.74 -0.99
N THR A 74 -8.72 -12.67 -1.42
CA THR A 74 -7.63 -12.14 -0.60
C THR A 74 -7.24 -10.76 -1.11
N ALA A 75 -7.11 -9.79 -0.22
CA ALA A 75 -6.76 -8.42 -0.54
C ALA A 75 -5.59 -7.95 0.34
N LEU A 76 -4.52 -7.46 -0.29
CA LEU A 76 -3.48 -6.67 0.35
C LEU A 76 -3.79 -5.19 0.14
N ILE A 77 -3.93 -4.48 1.25
CA ILE A 77 -4.19 -3.05 1.31
C ILE A 77 -2.97 -2.36 1.88
N ALA A 78 -2.54 -1.29 1.24
CA ALA A 78 -1.46 -0.45 1.73
C ALA A 78 -1.82 1.03 1.64
N ASN A 79 -1.49 1.77 2.70
CA ASN A 79 -1.47 3.22 2.70
C ASN A 79 -0.09 3.71 3.14
N PHE A 80 0.57 4.43 2.24
CA PHE A 80 1.89 4.99 2.48
C PHE A 80 1.79 6.52 2.55
N PRO A 81 2.00 7.12 3.72
CA PRO A 81 2.16 8.57 3.85
C PRO A 81 3.45 9.00 3.14
N ILE A 82 3.31 9.89 2.17
CA ILE A 82 4.40 10.38 1.35
C ILE A 82 4.96 11.63 2.00
N ARG A 83 6.21 11.54 2.48
CA ARG A 83 7.00 12.71 2.91
C ARG A 83 7.50 13.47 1.69
N ARG A 84 8.04 12.75 0.70
CA ARG A 84 8.58 13.34 -0.55
C ARG A 84 8.61 12.33 -1.69
N ILE A 85 8.51 12.81 -2.93
CA ILE A 85 8.76 11.99 -4.13
C ILE A 85 10.25 12.07 -4.47
N LYS A 86 10.92 10.91 -4.63
CA LYS A 86 12.34 10.85 -5.00
C LYS A 86 12.48 11.14 -6.49
N ARG A 87 13.18 12.22 -6.84
CA ARG A 87 13.54 12.58 -8.22
C ARG A 87 14.77 11.77 -8.66
N ARG A 88 14.66 10.47 -8.87
CA ARG A 88 15.76 9.70 -9.49
C ARG A 88 15.40 9.38 -10.94
N PRO A 89 16.20 9.76 -11.94
CA PRO A 89 16.11 9.15 -13.26
C PRO A 89 16.60 7.70 -13.13
N LEU A 90 15.79 6.74 -13.56
CA LEU A 90 16.13 5.32 -13.59
C LEU A 90 17.21 5.09 -14.66
N THR A 91 18.47 5.38 -14.34
CA THR A 91 19.64 5.00 -15.11
C THR A 91 20.68 4.40 -14.18
N GLU A 92 20.36 3.25 -13.61
CA GLU A 92 21.36 2.24 -13.30
C GLU A 92 20.82 0.95 -13.90
N LYS A 93 21.52 0.50 -14.94
CA LYS A 93 21.16 -0.64 -15.78
C LYS A 93 20.85 -1.85 -14.90
N LEU A 94 19.69 -2.47 -15.11
CA LEU A 94 19.56 -3.90 -14.81
C LEU A 94 20.61 -4.65 -15.67
N PRO A 95 21.17 -5.76 -15.16
CA PRO A 95 22.27 -6.49 -15.81
C PRO A 95 22.02 -6.81 -17.28
#